data_AF-Q6HB73-F1
#
_entry.id   AF-Q6HB73-F1
#
_cell.length_a   1.000
_cell.length_b   1.000
_cell.length_c   1.000
_cell.angle_alpha   90.00
_cell.angle_beta   90.00
_cell.angle_gamma   90.00
#
_symmetry.space_group_name_H-M   'P 1'
#
loop_
_entity.id
_entity.type
_entity.pdbx_description
1 polymer ?
#
loop_
_entity_poly.entity_id
_entity_poly.type
_entity_poly.pdbx_seq_one_letter_code
_entity_poly.pdbx_strand_id
1 'polypeptide(L)'
;MDTIETKAFHLILHGGNARSCSMEAIDCAKRGEFTEAEAKLQEALEELKEAHRVQTDLIQKEAGGEKTEVTLLMVHAQDHLMNAITVKELASEFVELYRKMSVTE
;
A
#
# COMPACT_ATOMS: atom_id res chain seq x y z
N MET A 1 11.95 -17.18 -14.71
CA MET A 1 10.50 -17.44 -14.55
C MET A 1 10.19 -17.05 -13.13
N ASP A 2 9.45 -15.96 -12.90
CA ASP A 2 9.05 -15.59 -11.54
C ASP A 2 8.06 -16.60 -11.02
N THR A 3 8.38 -17.23 -9.89
CA THR A 3 7.50 -18.20 -9.25
C THR A 3 6.38 -17.48 -8.51
N ILE A 4 5.34 -18.24 -8.13
CA ILE A 4 4.24 -17.72 -7.31
C ILE A 4 4.76 -17.17 -5.97
N GLU A 5 5.78 -17.80 -5.40
CA GLU A 5 6.44 -17.34 -4.18
C GLU A 5 7.14 -16.00 -4.38
N THR A 6 7.88 -15.82 -5.48
CA THR A 6 8.54 -14.52 -5.77
C THR A 6 7.50 -13.41 -5.91
N LYS A 7 6.38 -13.67 -6.59
CA LYS A 7 5.29 -12.70 -6.71
C LYS A 7 4.64 -12.39 -5.35
N ALA A 8 4.43 -13.40 -4.51
CA ALA A 8 3.89 -13.22 -3.17
C ALA A 8 4.83 -12.38 -2.30
N PHE A 9 6.14 -12.64 -2.32
CA PHE A 9 7.13 -11.83 -1.60
C PHE A 9 7.19 -10.40 -2.11
N HIS A 10 7.06 -10.18 -3.42
CA HIS A 10 7.00 -8.84 -4.00
C HIS A 10 5.78 -8.05 -3.49
N LEU A 11 4.60 -8.69 -3.47
CA LEU A 11 3.37 -8.11 -2.91
C LEU A 11 3.51 -7.79 -1.40
N ILE A 12 4.10 -8.70 -0.61
CA ILE A 12 4.32 -8.49 0.83
C ILE A 12 5.31 -7.34 1.08
N LEU A 13 6.43 -7.30 0.35
CA LEU A 13 7.46 -6.28 0.49
C LEU A 13 6.88 -4.90 0.22
N HIS A 14 6.30 -4.70 -0.96
CA HIS A 14 5.78 -3.41 -1.37
C HIS A 14 4.51 -3.02 -0.60
N GLY A 15 3.63 -3.97 -0.28
CA GLY A 15 2.49 -3.71 0.62
C GLY A 15 2.93 -3.32 2.04
N GLY A 16 3.96 -3.99 2.58
CA GLY A 16 4.54 -3.66 3.88
C GLY A 16 5.19 -2.28 3.93
N ASN A 17 5.96 -1.93 2.90
CA ASN A 17 6.58 -0.60 2.76
C ASN A 17 5.51 0.49 2.63
N ALA A 18 4.54 0.30 1.73
CA ALA A 18 3.43 1.24 1.55
C ALA A 18 2.66 1.51 2.85
N ARG A 19 2.36 0.46 3.61
CA ARG A 19 1.72 0.59 4.92
C ARG A 19 2.59 1.37 5.89
N SER A 20 3.89 1.10 5.94
CA SER A 20 4.83 1.78 6.84
C SER A 20 4.93 3.27 6.52
N CYS A 21 5.16 3.63 5.25
CA CYS A 21 5.15 5.02 4.78
C CYS A 21 3.82 5.73 5.08
N SER A 22 2.68 5.05 4.91
CA SER A 22 1.36 5.62 5.24
C SER A 22 1.21 5.92 6.74
N MET A 23 1.72 5.05 7.62
CA MET A 23 1.71 5.29 9.06
C MET A 23 2.68 6.41 9.46
N GLU A 24 3.87 6.46 8.84
CA GLU A 24 4.82 7.55 9.02
C GLU A 24 4.23 8.91 8.60
N ALA A 25 3.45 8.95 7.52
CA ALA A 25 2.76 10.16 7.09
C ALA A 25 1.79 10.69 8.14
N ILE A 26 0.99 9.80 8.75
CA ILE A 26 0.09 10.15 9.86
C ILE A 26 0.89 10.74 11.02
N ASP A 27 2.02 10.12 11.38
CA ASP A 27 2.84 10.58 12.50
C ASP A 27 3.53 11.93 12.22
N CYS A 28 3.96 12.19 10.99
CA CYS A 28 4.45 13.51 10.56
C CYS A 28 3.33 14.56 10.67
N ALA A 29 2.12 14.26 10.20
CA ALA A 29 1.00 15.19 10.27
C ALA A 29 0.57 15.51 11.71
N LYS A 30 0.62 14.54 12.63
CA LYS A 30 0.42 14.77 14.08
C LYS A 30 1.41 15.79 14.65
N ARG A 31 2.64 15.86 14.11
CA ARG A 31 3.67 16.83 14.51
C ARG A 31 3.57 18.17 13.75
N GLY A 32 2.60 18.32 12.84
CA GLY A 32 2.47 19.49 11.97
C GLY A 32 3.45 19.52 10.80
N GLU A 33 4.18 18.42 10.56
CA GLU A 33 5.17 18.29 9.49
C GLU A 33 4.49 17.90 8.17
N PHE A 34 3.61 18.75 7.66
CA PHE A 34 2.73 18.39 6.54
C PHE A 34 3.44 18.17 5.20
N THR A 35 4.59 18.82 4.97
CA THR A 35 5.39 18.57 3.77
C THR A 35 5.99 17.17 3.78
N GLU A 36 6.50 16.73 4.94
CA GLU A 36 7.04 15.38 5.12
C GLU A 36 5.92 14.33 5.05
N ALA A 37 4.75 14.63 5.64
CA ALA A 37 3.58 13.76 5.54
C ALA A 37 3.18 13.50 4.09
N GLU A 38 3.16 14.54 3.25
CA GLU A 38 2.83 14.40 1.83
C GLU A 38 3.89 13.58 1.07
N ALA A 39 5.18 13.82 1.35
CA ALA A 39 6.26 13.04 0.78
C ALA A 39 6.11 11.54 1.11
N LYS A 40 5.76 11.22 2.36
CA LYS A 40 5.51 9.84 2.82
C LYS A 40 4.27 9.21 2.18
N LEU A 41 3.19 9.96 1.99
CA LEU A 41 2.03 9.48 1.22
C LEU A 41 2.38 9.19 -0.25
N GLN A 42 3.26 9.99 -0.84
CA GLN A 42 3.74 9.77 -2.20
C GLN A 42 4.64 8.53 -2.30
N GLU A 43 5.56 8.33 -1.35
CA GLU A 43 6.36 7.10 -1.23
C GLU A 43 5.45 5.87 -1.13
N ALA A 44 4.43 5.93 -0.25
CA ALA A 44 3.45 4.86 -0.11
C ALA A 44 2.71 4.55 -1.42
N LEU A 45 2.36 5.58 -2.19
CA LEU A 45 1.68 5.43 -3.48
C LEU A 45 2.56 4.73 -4.52
N GLU A 46 3.86 5.04 -4.58
CA GLU A 46 4.78 4.37 -5.51
C GLU A 46 4.97 2.90 -5.16
N GLU A 47 5.13 2.57 -3.87
CA GLU A 47 5.18 1.17 -3.41
C GLU A 47 3.89 0.41 -3.75
N LEU A 48 2.72 1.02 -3.54
CA LEU A 48 1.44 0.42 -3.92
C LEU A 48 1.34 0.17 -5.43
N LYS A 49 1.86 1.06 -6.28
CA LYS A 49 1.85 0.85 -7.73
C LYS A 49 2.66 -0.39 -8.12
N GLU A 50 3.81 -0.62 -7.50
CA GLU A 50 4.62 -1.81 -7.80
C GLU A 50 3.91 -3.10 -7.37
N ALA A 51 3.29 -3.13 -6.19
CA ALA A 51 2.48 -4.26 -5.75
C ALA A 51 1.24 -4.47 -6.64
N HIS A 52 0.52 -3.40 -6.96
CA HIS A 52 -0.72 -3.45 -7.74
C HIS A 52 -0.50 -3.94 -9.17
N ARG A 53 0.66 -3.66 -9.78
CA ARG A 53 1.03 -4.23 -11.09
C ARG A 53 1.08 -5.76 -11.05
N VAL A 54 1.69 -6.33 -10.02
CA VAL A 54 1.75 -7.79 -9.84
C VAL A 54 0.36 -8.37 -9.59
N GLN A 55 -0.45 -7.74 -8.75
CA GLN A 55 -1.84 -8.17 -8.51
C GLN A 55 -2.66 -8.13 -9.82
N THR A 56 -2.51 -7.08 -10.63
CA THR A 56 -3.20 -6.93 -11.91
C THR A 56 -2.81 -8.04 -12.89
N ASP A 57 -1.51 -8.35 -13.01
CA ASP A 57 -1.02 -9.47 -13.85
C ASP A 57 -1.62 -10.82 -13.42
N LEU A 58 -1.69 -11.07 -12.12
CA LEU A 58 -2.28 -12.31 -11.58
C LEU A 58 -3.77 -12.42 -11.93
N ILE A 59 -4.55 -11.36 -11.73
CA ILE A 59 -5.99 -11.33 -12.03
C ILE A 59 -6.23 -11.48 -13.54
N GLN A 60 -5.43 -10.80 -14.38
CA GLN A 60 -5.55 -10.89 -15.84
C GLN A 60 -5.28 -12.31 -16.35
N LYS A 61 -4.26 -12.98 -15.83
CA LYS A 61 -3.95 -14.38 -16.18
C LYS A 61 -5.06 -15.34 -15.78
N GLU A 62 -5.58 -15.18 -14.56
CA GLU A 62 -6.71 -15.98 -14.08
C GLU A 62 -7.96 -15.79 -14.96
N ALA A 63 -8.29 -14.54 -15.29
CA ALA A 63 -9.40 -14.22 -16.20
C ALA A 63 -9.18 -14.77 -17.62
N GLY A 64 -7.93 -14.88 -18.06
CA GLY A 64 -7.53 -15.51 -19.32
C GLY A 64 -7.59 -17.04 -19.32
N GLY A 65 -7.92 -17.67 -18.19
CA GLY A 65 -8.05 -19.13 -18.05
C GLY A 65 -6.78 -19.82 -17.55
N GLU A 66 -5.72 -19.08 -17.22
CA GLU A 66 -4.54 -19.63 -16.55
C GLU A 66 -4.85 -19.87 -15.08
N LYS A 67 -4.86 -21.14 -14.65
CA LYS A 67 -5.05 -21.46 -13.23
C LYS A 67 -3.87 -20.91 -12.43
N THR A 68 -4.16 -20.00 -11.51
CA THR A 68 -3.20 -19.57 -10.48
C THR A 68 -3.32 -20.48 -9.26
N GLU A 69 -2.19 -20.94 -8.73
CA GLU A 69 -2.19 -21.74 -7.50
C GLU A 69 -2.46 -20.84 -6.29
N VAL A 70 -3.55 -21.12 -5.58
CA VAL A 70 -3.92 -20.40 -4.36
C VAL A 70 -3.22 -21.06 -3.18
N THR A 71 -2.16 -20.43 -2.68
CA THR A 71 -1.44 -20.85 -1.48
C THR A 71 -1.75 -19.90 -0.32
N LEU A 72 -1.56 -20.36 0.92
CA LEU A 72 -1.70 -19.51 2.10
C LEU A 72 -0.79 -18.27 2.03
N LEU A 73 0.40 -18.42 1.45
CA LEU A 73 1.33 -17.31 1.24
C LEU A 73 0.79 -16.28 0.24
N MET A 74 0.17 -16.71 -0.86
CA MET A 74 -0.45 -15.80 -1.82
C MET A 74 -1.66 -15.07 -1.23
N VAL A 75 -2.50 -15.76 -0.44
CA VAL A 75 -3.61 -15.13 0.29
C VAL A 75 -3.07 -14.06 1.24
N HIS A 76 -2.07 -14.40 2.06
CA HIS A 76 -1.44 -13.45 2.97
C HIS A 76 -0.81 -12.25 2.25
N ALA A 77 -0.22 -12.47 1.07
CA ALA A 77 0.32 -11.41 0.24
C ALA A 77 -0.75 -10.44 -0.29
N GLN A 78 -1.91 -10.96 -0.71
CA GLN A 78 -3.05 -10.13 -1.11
C GLN A 78 -3.66 -9.38 0.09
N ASP A 79 -3.73 -10.00 1.27
CA ASP A 79 -4.16 -9.34 2.50
C ASP A 79 -3.25 -8.15 2.84
N HIS A 80 -1.93 -8.33 2.72
CA HIS A 80 -0.95 -7.24 2.91
C HIS A 80 -1.20 -6.08 1.96
N LEU A 81 -1.40 -6.35 0.67
CA LEU A 81 -1.66 -5.32 -0.33
C LEU A 81 -2.97 -4.57 -0.05
N MET A 82 -4.08 -5.28 0.15
CA MET A 82 -5.37 -4.61 0.38
C MET A 82 -5.38 -3.81 1.68
N ASN A 83 -4.78 -4.33 2.76
CA ASN A 83 -4.62 -3.58 3.99
C ASN A 83 -3.74 -2.32 3.78
N ALA A 84 -2.67 -2.40 2.98
CA ALA A 84 -1.84 -1.24 2.66
C ALA A 84 -2.61 -0.17 1.87
N ILE A 85 -3.44 -0.58 0.90
CA ILE A 85 -4.32 0.32 0.13
C ILE A 85 -5.27 1.06 1.08
N THR A 86 -6.02 0.32 1.90
CA THR A 86 -6.97 0.92 2.85
C THR A 86 -6.27 1.83 3.86
N VAL A 87 -5.12 1.42 4.40
CA VAL A 87 -4.36 2.26 5.35
C VAL A 87 -3.87 3.55 4.67
N LYS A 88 -3.41 3.50 3.42
CA LYS A 88 -2.99 4.69 2.67
C LYS A 88 -4.15 5.66 2.45
N GLU A 89 -5.31 5.15 2.05
CA GLU A 89 -6.51 5.97 1.84
C GLU A 89 -6.92 6.68 3.14
N LEU A 90 -6.99 5.94 4.25
CA LEU A 90 -7.30 6.51 5.55
C LEU A 90 -6.21 7.47 6.04
N ALA A 91 -4.93 7.17 5.78
CA ALA A 91 -3.82 8.04 6.13
C ALA A 91 -3.94 9.41 5.45
N SER A 92 -4.31 9.44 4.16
CA SER A 92 -4.58 10.70 3.45
C SER A 92 -5.68 11.53 4.13
N GLU A 93 -6.77 10.89 4.55
CA GLU A 93 -7.85 11.58 5.29
C GLU A 93 -7.38 12.10 6.66
N PHE A 94 -6.56 11.33 7.39
CA PHE A 94 -6.00 11.76 8.67
C PHE A 94 -5.05 12.95 8.52
N VAL A 95 -4.18 12.95 7.51
CA VAL A 95 -3.26 14.07 7.24
C VAL A 95 -4.05 15.35 6.98
N GLU A 96 -5.10 15.27 6.17
CA GLU A 96 -5.98 16.41 5.90
C GLU A 96 -6.79 16.86 7.13
N LEU A 97 -7.23 15.92 7.96
CA LEU A 97 -7.89 16.23 9.22
C LEU A 97 -6.96 17.00 10.17
N TYR A 98 -5.72 16.53 10.36
CA TYR A 98 -4.73 17.23 11.19
C TYR A 98 -4.38 18.61 10.62
N ARG A 99 -4.29 18.73 9.28
CA ARG A 99 -4.08 20.01 8.61
C ARG A 99 -5.19 21.00 8.95
N LYS A 100 -6.46 20.61 8.86
CA LYS A 100 -7.60 21.47 9.20
C LYS A 100 -7.61 21.86 10.68
N MET A 101 -7.29 20.93 11.58
CA MET A 101 -7.22 21.22 13.02
C MET A 101 -6.09 22.19 13.37
N SER A 102 -4.97 22.16 12.64
CA SER A 102 -3.85 23.09 12.85
C SER A 102 -4.14 24.53 12.40
N VAL A 103 -5.20 24.74 11.61
CA VAL A 103 -5.65 26.06 11.12
C VAL A 103 -6.74 26.64 12.04
N THR A 104 -6.70 26.34 13.33
CA THR A 104 -7.61 26.97 14.30
C THR A 104 -6.99 28.30 14.77
N GLU A 105 -7.76 29.39 14.61
CA GLU A 105 -7.41 30.82 14.80
C GLU A 105 -6.49 31.15 15.98
#